data_AF-A0A4U8UFG0-F1
#
_entry.id   AF-A0A4U8UFG0-F1
#
_cell.length_a   1.000
_cell.length_b   1.000
_cell.length_c   1.000
_cell.angle_alpha   90.00
_cell.angle_beta   90.00
_cell.angle_gamma   90.00
#
_symmetry.space_group_name_H-M   'P 1'
#
loop_
_entity.id
_entity.type
_entity.pdbx_description
1 polymer ?
#
loop_
_entity_poly.entity_id
_entity_poly.type
_entity_poly.pdbx_seq_one_letter_code
_entity_poly.pdbx_strand_id
1 'polypeptide(L)'
;MLWIFVFDGVVQDVLDILNALKPQYISVSEMMFFITYLGKEYQGNILTKDKIVEFINEFRSLKARAKVVEDVVSEFCSPSNFEGNKTDKRDFHNWRNETQSMFNSFDLMSLFEYDTERQRLLLKANINGEKITFKRSSLIKAEYFKQHEVQKDVRFELHHIVPFYYAKDIDALKAIDNWQNLIYIDANSHKIFSLDKSAKKAIRLNFRDLDAVLDNLIGDEILLKYTDNIKYKVELQQRLIRYNQNLLGINA
;
A
#
# COMPACT_ATOMS: atom_id res chain seq x y z
N MET A 1 21.05 -9.81 9.56
CA MET A 1 20.73 -8.37 9.46
C MET A 1 20.37 -8.04 8.01
N LEU A 2 19.22 -8.53 7.53
CA LEU A 2 18.78 -8.37 6.12
C LEU A 2 17.26 -8.19 5.97
N TRP A 3 16.49 -8.24 7.06
CA TRP A 3 15.04 -8.39 7.02
C TRP A 3 14.25 -7.08 7.09
N ILE A 4 14.89 -5.96 7.44
CA ILE A 4 14.21 -4.67 7.65
C ILE A 4 14.03 -3.89 6.34
N PHE A 5 14.87 -4.10 5.32
CA PHE A 5 14.95 -3.19 4.16
C PHE A 5 14.04 -3.51 2.97
N VAL A 6 13.29 -4.62 3.00
CA VAL A 6 12.42 -5.05 1.87
C VAL A 6 10.99 -4.51 2.00
N PHE A 7 10.59 -4.01 3.18
CA PHE A 7 9.18 -3.78 3.51
C PHE A 7 8.72 -2.32 3.56
N ASP A 8 9.62 -1.33 3.50
CA ASP A 8 9.32 0.08 3.81
C ASP A 8 8.46 0.85 2.77
N GLY A 9 7.68 0.15 1.95
CA GLY A 9 6.57 0.70 1.15
C GLY A 9 5.43 -0.29 1.01
N VAL A 10 5.76 -1.58 0.95
CA VAL A 10 4.79 -2.71 0.92
C VAL A 10 3.91 -2.72 2.17
N VAL A 11 4.43 -2.30 3.33
CA VAL A 11 3.64 -2.27 4.58
C VAL A 11 2.47 -1.31 4.51
N GLN A 12 2.73 -0.10 4.00
CA GLN A 12 1.71 0.92 3.80
C GLN A 12 0.64 0.42 2.84
N ASP A 13 1.08 -0.17 1.73
CA ASP A 13 0.16 -0.67 0.70
C ASP A 13 -0.71 -1.83 1.21
N VAL A 14 -0.12 -2.76 1.98
CA VAL A 14 -0.84 -3.87 2.61
C VAL A 14 -1.85 -3.38 3.65
N LEU A 15 -1.49 -2.38 4.46
CA LEU A 15 -2.41 -1.76 5.43
C LEU A 15 -3.59 -1.07 4.73
N ASP A 16 -3.33 -0.32 3.66
CA ASP A 16 -4.36 0.35 2.87
C ASP A 16 -5.34 -0.65 2.24
N ILE A 17 -4.81 -1.74 1.68
CA ILE A 17 -5.59 -2.85 1.10
C ILE A 17 -6.43 -3.52 2.20
N LEU A 18 -5.83 -3.92 3.33
CA LEU A 18 -6.56 -4.53 4.46
C LEU A 18 -7.73 -3.67 4.93
N ASN A 19 -7.50 -2.37 5.11
CA ASN A 19 -8.53 -1.44 5.57
C ASN A 19 -9.67 -1.26 4.55
N ALA A 20 -9.39 -1.43 3.25
CA ALA A 20 -10.38 -1.34 2.17
C ALA A 20 -11.20 -2.61 1.99
N LEU A 21 -10.70 -3.77 2.45
CA LEU A 21 -11.37 -5.06 2.30
C LEU A 21 -12.51 -5.27 3.30
N LYS A 22 -13.51 -6.04 2.89
CA LYS A 22 -14.55 -6.58 3.77
C LYS A 22 -14.83 -8.05 3.41
N PRO A 23 -14.66 -8.99 4.35
CA PRO A 23 -14.04 -8.84 5.69
C PRO A 23 -12.56 -8.36 5.64
N GLN A 24 -12.11 -7.72 6.72
CA GLN A 24 -10.77 -7.11 6.83
C GLN A 24 -9.69 -8.14 7.16
N TYR A 25 -9.35 -8.96 6.18
CA TYR A 25 -8.19 -9.85 6.23
C TYR A 25 -7.56 -9.95 4.85
N ILE A 26 -6.36 -10.55 4.75
CA ILE A 26 -5.77 -11.01 3.49
C ILE A 26 -5.38 -12.48 3.68
N SER A 27 -5.89 -13.40 2.86
CA SER A 27 -5.44 -14.80 2.87
C SER A 27 -4.09 -14.96 2.18
N VAL A 28 -3.39 -16.07 2.44
CA VAL A 28 -2.14 -16.41 1.72
C VAL A 28 -2.36 -16.39 0.19
N SER A 29 -3.45 -16.97 -0.30
CA SER A 29 -3.78 -16.99 -1.74
C SER A 29 -4.02 -15.59 -2.30
N GLU A 30 -4.68 -14.70 -1.54
CA GLU A 30 -4.92 -13.31 -1.96
C GLU A 30 -3.62 -12.49 -2.03
N MET A 31 -2.72 -12.70 -1.06
CA MET A 31 -1.40 -12.09 -1.09
C MET A 31 -0.61 -12.57 -2.30
N MET A 32 -0.56 -13.89 -2.53
CA MET A 32 0.06 -14.49 -3.70
C MET A 32 -0.54 -13.89 -4.98
N PHE A 33 -1.79 -14.21 -5.29
CA PHE A 33 -2.36 -13.99 -6.62
C PHE A 33 -2.52 -12.53 -7.00
N PHE A 34 -2.65 -11.63 -6.02
CA PHE A 34 -2.98 -10.23 -6.30
C PHE A 34 -1.93 -9.28 -5.74
N ILE A 35 -1.68 -9.28 -4.42
CA ILE A 35 -0.89 -8.22 -3.78
C ILE A 35 0.58 -8.26 -4.21
N THR A 36 1.18 -9.44 -4.42
CA THR A 36 2.57 -9.53 -4.94
C THR A 36 2.74 -8.97 -6.36
N TYR A 37 1.63 -8.68 -7.07
CA TYR A 37 1.61 -8.01 -8.37
C TYR A 37 1.27 -6.52 -8.32
N LEU A 38 1.10 -5.93 -7.13
CA LEU A 38 0.90 -4.48 -6.99
C LEU A 38 2.02 -3.70 -7.71
N GLY A 39 1.64 -2.69 -8.51
CA GLY A 39 2.58 -1.88 -9.29
C GLY A 39 3.15 -2.57 -10.55
N LYS A 40 2.75 -3.81 -10.84
CA LYS A 40 3.07 -4.51 -12.10
C LYS A 40 2.08 -4.10 -13.20
N GLU A 41 2.49 -4.26 -14.45
CA GLU A 41 1.64 -4.00 -15.60
C GLU A 41 0.78 -5.23 -15.92
N TYR A 42 -0.50 -5.01 -16.21
CA TYR A 42 -1.45 -6.01 -16.67
C TYR A 42 -2.36 -5.37 -17.72
N GLN A 43 -2.38 -5.93 -18.94
CA GLN A 43 -3.19 -5.44 -20.06
C GLN A 43 -3.00 -3.92 -20.32
N GLY A 44 -1.76 -3.44 -20.32
CA GLY A 44 -1.43 -2.03 -20.57
C GLY A 44 -1.73 -1.07 -19.42
N ASN A 45 -2.15 -1.57 -18.24
CA ASN A 45 -2.45 -0.76 -17.07
C ASN A 45 -1.60 -1.21 -15.87
N ILE A 46 -1.22 -0.28 -15.00
CA ILE A 46 -0.55 -0.61 -13.73
C ILE A 46 -1.60 -1.12 -12.74
N LEU A 47 -1.29 -2.23 -12.07
CA LEU A 47 -2.11 -2.81 -11.02
C LEU A 47 -2.04 -1.94 -9.76
N THR A 48 -3.07 -1.13 -9.64
CA THR A 48 -3.36 -0.18 -8.55
C THR A 48 -3.88 -0.87 -7.29
N LYS A 49 -3.75 -0.25 -6.09
CA LYS A 49 -4.36 -0.79 -4.86
C LYS A 49 -5.87 -1.00 -5.00
N ASP A 50 -6.56 -0.05 -5.64
CA ASP A 50 -8.01 -0.16 -5.85
C ASP A 50 -8.33 -1.35 -6.77
N LYS A 51 -7.49 -1.60 -7.78
CA LYS A 51 -7.64 -2.76 -8.69
C LYS A 51 -7.32 -4.09 -7.99
N ILE A 52 -6.31 -4.12 -7.14
CA ILE A 52 -6.00 -5.28 -6.29
C ILE A 52 -7.18 -5.60 -5.35
N VAL A 53 -7.77 -4.58 -4.72
CA VAL A 53 -8.96 -4.74 -3.87
C VAL A 53 -10.16 -5.26 -4.68
N GLU A 54 -10.38 -4.75 -5.90
CA GLU A 54 -11.40 -5.26 -6.82
C GLU A 54 -11.20 -6.76 -7.11
N PHE A 55 -10.00 -7.16 -7.53
CA PHE A 55 -9.69 -8.57 -7.81
C PHE A 55 -9.83 -9.49 -6.59
N ILE A 56 -9.41 -9.04 -5.41
CA ILE A 56 -9.62 -9.80 -4.17
C ILE A 56 -11.12 -9.99 -3.90
N ASN A 57 -11.93 -8.95 -4.07
CA ASN A 57 -13.38 -9.05 -3.84
C ASN A 57 -14.06 -9.96 -4.88
N GLU A 58 -13.64 -9.89 -6.15
CA GLU A 58 -14.08 -10.81 -7.20
C GLU A 58 -13.71 -12.26 -6.85
N PHE A 59 -12.47 -12.52 -6.45
CA PHE A 59 -12.01 -13.83 -6.01
C PHE A 59 -12.82 -14.37 -4.83
N ARG A 60 -13.08 -13.55 -3.81
CA ARG A 60 -13.93 -13.92 -2.66
C ARG A 60 -15.37 -14.22 -3.06
N SER A 61 -15.89 -13.53 -4.07
CA SER A 61 -17.26 -13.74 -4.56
C SER A 61 -17.48 -15.14 -5.15
N LEU A 62 -16.39 -15.82 -5.56
CA LEU A 62 -16.40 -17.20 -6.04
C LEU A 62 -16.75 -18.22 -4.94
N LYS A 63 -16.61 -17.85 -3.65
CA LYS A 63 -16.87 -18.71 -2.49
C LYS A 63 -16.12 -20.05 -2.63
N ALA A 64 -16.83 -21.18 -2.62
CA ALA A 64 -16.23 -22.51 -2.76
C ALA A 64 -15.46 -22.69 -4.09
N ARG A 65 -15.80 -21.95 -5.15
CA ARG A 65 -15.09 -22.01 -6.43
C ARG A 65 -13.72 -21.35 -6.39
N ALA A 66 -13.43 -20.51 -5.39
CA ALA A 66 -12.09 -19.96 -5.19
C ALA A 66 -11.04 -21.06 -5.02
N LYS A 67 -11.41 -22.17 -4.36
CA LYS A 67 -10.52 -23.33 -4.20
C LYS A 67 -10.16 -23.98 -5.52
N VAL A 68 -11.13 -24.09 -6.44
CA VAL A 68 -10.88 -24.63 -7.79
C VAL A 68 -9.91 -23.73 -8.55
N VAL A 69 -10.01 -22.41 -8.41
CA VAL A 69 -9.05 -21.47 -9.01
C VAL A 69 -7.65 -21.68 -8.44
N GLU A 70 -7.52 -21.84 -7.12
CA GLU A 70 -6.22 -22.16 -6.50
C GLU A 70 -5.63 -23.46 -7.05
N ASP A 71 -6.45 -24.50 -7.21
CA ASP A 71 -5.99 -25.80 -7.70
C ASP A 71 -5.53 -25.71 -9.16
N VAL A 72 -6.28 -25.00 -10.02
CA VAL A 72 -5.88 -24.73 -11.42
C VAL A 72 -4.58 -23.92 -11.48
N VAL A 73 -4.43 -22.88 -10.65
CA VAL A 73 -3.19 -22.10 -10.59
C VAL A 73 -2.03 -22.95 -10.08
N SER A 74 -2.26 -23.78 -9.07
CA SER A 74 -1.26 -24.70 -8.53
C SER A 74 -0.79 -25.72 -9.57
N GLU A 75 -1.72 -26.30 -10.33
CA GLU A 75 -1.40 -27.22 -11.42
C GLU A 75 -0.61 -26.51 -12.53
N PHE A 76 -1.07 -25.34 -12.95
CA PHE A 76 -0.37 -24.53 -13.96
C PHE A 76 1.05 -24.17 -13.51
N CYS A 77 1.24 -23.82 -12.24
CA CYS A 77 2.51 -23.46 -11.63
C CYS A 77 3.35 -24.66 -11.16
N SER A 78 3.05 -25.88 -11.61
CA SER A 78 3.88 -27.05 -11.33
C SER A 78 5.20 -26.98 -12.14
N PRO A 79 6.38 -27.10 -11.49
CA PRO A 79 7.66 -27.08 -12.19
C PRO A 79 7.83 -28.16 -13.27
N SER A 80 7.09 -29.27 -13.15
CA SER A 80 7.06 -30.37 -14.12
C SER A 80 6.41 -29.96 -15.44
N ASN A 81 5.57 -28.92 -15.44
CA ASN A 81 4.84 -28.44 -16.62
C ASN A 81 5.65 -27.43 -17.45
N PHE A 82 6.89 -27.13 -17.02
CA PHE A 82 7.77 -26.19 -17.69
C PHE A 82 9.02 -26.90 -18.23
N GLU A 83 9.26 -26.74 -19.52
CA GLU A 83 10.48 -27.17 -20.20
C GLU A 83 11.42 -25.97 -20.45
N GLY A 84 12.72 -26.24 -20.61
CA GLY A 84 13.72 -25.22 -20.93
C GLY A 84 14.04 -24.26 -19.78
N ASN A 85 14.38 -23.01 -20.12
CA ASN A 85 14.75 -21.99 -19.13
C ASN A 85 13.53 -21.54 -18.30
N LYS A 86 13.64 -21.64 -16.96
CA LYS A 86 12.54 -21.43 -16.01
C LYS A 86 12.57 -20.06 -15.32
N THR A 87 13.43 -19.12 -15.74
CA THR A 87 13.62 -17.81 -15.09
C THR A 87 12.31 -17.03 -14.89
N ASP A 88 11.37 -17.10 -15.84
CA ASP A 88 10.10 -16.37 -15.78
C ASP A 88 8.91 -17.23 -15.36
N LYS A 89 9.16 -18.44 -14.84
CA LYS A 89 8.11 -19.39 -14.43
C LYS A 89 7.92 -19.35 -12.91
N ARG A 90 6.66 -19.36 -12.48
CA ARG A 90 6.31 -19.42 -11.05
C ARG A 90 6.17 -20.87 -10.62
N ASP A 91 6.93 -21.24 -9.59
CA ASP A 91 6.71 -22.46 -8.80
C ASP A 91 5.74 -22.14 -7.67
N PHE A 92 4.62 -22.86 -7.61
CA PHE A 92 3.56 -22.60 -6.63
C PHE A 92 4.03 -22.74 -5.17
N HIS A 93 4.84 -23.76 -4.86
CA HIS A 93 5.30 -24.02 -3.50
C HIS A 93 6.30 -22.96 -3.05
N ASN A 94 7.24 -22.58 -3.92
CA ASN A 94 8.20 -21.53 -3.61
C ASN A 94 7.50 -20.18 -3.41
N TRP A 95 6.54 -19.85 -4.27
CA TRP A 95 5.75 -18.61 -4.14
C TRP A 95 4.96 -18.57 -2.83
N ARG A 96 4.39 -19.71 -2.41
CA ARG A 96 3.71 -19.82 -1.12
C ARG A 96 4.68 -19.64 0.06
N ASN A 97 5.89 -20.21 -0.02
CA ASN A 97 6.92 -20.07 1.02
C ASN A 97 7.43 -18.63 1.15
N GLU A 98 7.62 -17.93 0.03
CA GLU A 98 7.95 -16.51 0.00
C GLU A 98 6.84 -15.68 0.65
N THR A 99 5.58 -15.97 0.32
CA THR A 99 4.42 -15.30 0.91
C THR A 99 4.32 -15.55 2.43
N GLN A 100 4.59 -16.78 2.87
CA GLN A 100 4.63 -17.10 4.29
C GLN A 100 5.74 -16.33 5.02
N SER A 101 6.90 -16.15 4.39
CA SER A 101 7.99 -15.33 4.95
C SER A 101 7.58 -13.86 5.07
N MET A 102 6.78 -13.34 4.12
CA MET A 102 6.21 -12.00 4.23
C MET A 102 5.25 -11.89 5.41
N PHE A 103 4.33 -12.85 5.58
CA PHE A 103 3.38 -12.86 6.70
C PHE A 103 4.08 -12.93 8.05
N ASN A 104 5.12 -13.76 8.17
CA ASN A 104 5.95 -13.80 9.38
C ASN A 104 6.61 -12.45 9.65
N SER A 105 7.04 -11.73 8.61
CA SER A 105 7.63 -10.40 8.76
C SER A 105 6.59 -9.36 9.21
N PHE A 106 5.36 -9.44 8.69
CA PHE A 106 4.24 -8.60 9.14
C PHE A 106 3.85 -8.88 10.58
N ASP A 107 3.82 -10.14 11.02
CA ASP A 107 3.43 -10.52 12.37
C ASP A 107 4.36 -9.96 13.46
N LEU A 108 5.64 -9.78 13.12
CA LEU A 108 6.62 -9.09 13.98
C LEU A 108 6.32 -7.60 14.16
N MET A 109 5.48 -7.00 13.31
CA MET A 109 5.10 -5.59 13.42
C MET A 109 3.96 -5.41 14.43
N SER A 110 3.90 -4.22 15.03
CA SER A 110 2.87 -3.88 16.04
C SER A 110 1.46 -3.81 15.47
N LEU A 111 1.30 -3.60 14.16
CA LEU A 111 0.00 -3.35 13.52
C LEU A 111 -0.70 -4.62 13.00
N PHE A 112 0.04 -5.68 12.71
CA PHE A 112 -0.51 -6.88 12.07
C PHE A 112 -0.44 -8.10 12.97
N GLU A 113 -1.33 -9.05 12.70
CA GLU A 113 -1.38 -10.37 13.32
C GLU A 113 -1.54 -11.41 12.22
N TYR A 114 -0.74 -12.47 12.28
CA TYR A 114 -0.93 -13.63 11.43
C TYR A 114 -1.75 -14.72 12.13
N ASP A 115 -2.98 -14.92 11.67
CA ASP A 115 -3.86 -16.03 12.08
C ASP A 115 -3.40 -17.30 11.36
N THR A 116 -2.54 -18.07 12.04
CA THR A 116 -1.93 -19.30 11.51
C THR A 116 -2.96 -20.41 11.26
N GLU A 117 -4.05 -20.47 12.03
CA GLU A 117 -5.10 -21.48 11.86
C GLU A 117 -5.86 -21.24 10.55
N ARG A 118 -6.21 -19.99 10.26
CA ARG A 118 -6.98 -19.61 9.05
C ARG A 118 -6.11 -19.12 7.91
N GLN A 119 -4.79 -19.12 8.07
CA GLN A 119 -3.80 -18.74 7.06
C GLN A 119 -4.09 -17.33 6.46
N ARG A 120 -4.28 -16.35 7.34
CA ARG A 120 -4.64 -14.97 6.95
C ARG A 120 -3.98 -13.90 7.81
N LEU A 121 -3.62 -12.80 7.17
CA LEU A 121 -3.13 -11.59 7.81
C LEU A 121 -4.31 -10.70 8.24
N LEU A 122 -4.21 -10.16 9.46
CA LEU A 122 -5.20 -9.30 10.12
C LEU A 122 -4.52 -8.03 10.66
N LEU A 123 -5.33 -7.04 11.00
CA LEU A 123 -4.88 -5.93 11.84
C LEU A 123 -5.07 -6.30 13.31
N LYS A 124 -4.06 -6.00 14.14
CA LYS A 124 -4.16 -6.17 15.60
C LYS A 124 -5.29 -5.28 16.12
N ALA A 125 -6.28 -5.89 16.76
CA ALA A 125 -7.42 -5.18 17.33
C ALA A 125 -7.03 -4.34 18.57
N ASN A 126 -5.94 -4.72 19.25
CA ASN A 126 -5.41 -4.03 20.42
C ASN A 126 -3.89 -3.87 20.33
N ILE A 127 -3.37 -2.71 20.71
CA ILE A 127 -1.93 -2.48 20.95
C ILE A 127 -1.79 -1.91 22.35
N ASN A 128 -0.93 -2.50 23.20
CA ASN A 128 -0.69 -2.08 24.58
C ASN A 128 -1.96 -1.93 25.45
N GLY A 129 -3.00 -2.72 25.19
CA GLY A 129 -4.28 -2.67 25.93
C GLY A 129 -5.27 -1.64 25.42
N GLU A 130 -4.91 -0.83 24.42
CA GLU A 130 -5.84 0.09 23.76
C GLU A 130 -6.45 -0.54 22.51
N LYS A 131 -7.76 -0.41 22.37
CA LYS A 131 -8.47 -0.84 21.16
C LYS A 131 -8.15 0.10 20.01
N ILE A 132 -7.57 -0.44 18.95
CA ILE A 132 -7.36 0.32 17.72
C ILE A 132 -8.57 0.13 16.81
N THR A 133 -9.24 1.25 16.57
CA THR A 133 -10.19 1.37 15.47
C THR A 133 -9.67 2.40 14.50
N PHE A 134 -9.12 1.93 13.39
CA PHE A 134 -8.86 2.78 12.24
C PHE A 134 -10.19 3.34 11.72
N LYS A 135 -10.20 4.60 11.28
CA LYS A 135 -11.30 5.04 10.41
C LYS A 135 -11.22 4.14 9.18
N ARG A 136 -12.36 3.66 8.67
CA ARG A 136 -12.36 2.85 7.45
C ARG A 136 -11.59 3.64 6.38
N SER A 137 -10.61 3.03 5.70
CA SER A 137 -9.80 3.74 4.69
C SER A 137 -10.68 4.45 3.65
N SER A 138 -11.85 3.87 3.34
CA SER A 138 -12.88 4.48 2.49
C SER A 138 -13.34 5.87 2.95
N LEU A 139 -13.42 6.12 4.27
CA LEU A 139 -13.84 7.42 4.82
C LEU A 139 -12.75 8.46 4.65
N ILE A 140 -11.48 8.11 4.87
CA ILE A 140 -10.36 9.04 4.71
C ILE A 140 -10.17 9.35 3.23
N LYS A 141 -10.25 8.34 2.35
CA LYS A 141 -10.25 8.53 0.90
C LYS A 141 -11.41 9.43 0.47
N ALA A 142 -12.62 9.19 0.95
CA ALA A 142 -13.78 10.04 0.64
C ALA A 142 -13.60 11.48 1.14
N GLU A 143 -13.04 11.65 2.34
CA GLU A 143 -12.74 12.98 2.89
C GLU A 143 -11.67 13.70 2.07
N TYR A 144 -10.65 13.00 1.59
CA TYR A 144 -9.66 13.57 0.67
C TYR A 144 -10.34 14.14 -0.57
N PHE A 145 -11.12 13.34 -1.30
CA PHE A 145 -11.80 13.79 -2.52
C PHE A 145 -12.79 14.94 -2.25
N LYS A 146 -13.46 14.92 -1.10
CA LYS A 146 -14.35 16.00 -0.67
C LYS A 146 -13.61 17.31 -0.41
N GLN A 147 -12.49 17.27 0.31
CA GLN A 147 -11.73 18.46 0.68
C GLN A 147 -10.95 19.02 -0.52
N HIS A 148 -10.38 18.14 -1.34
CA HIS A 148 -9.59 18.51 -2.52
C HIS A 148 -10.44 18.81 -3.75
N GLU A 149 -11.74 18.53 -3.73
CA GLU A 149 -12.65 18.78 -4.87
C GLU A 149 -12.12 18.21 -6.21
N VAL A 150 -11.34 17.13 -6.13
CA VAL A 150 -10.76 16.45 -7.30
C VAL A 150 -11.64 15.26 -7.68
N GLN A 151 -11.83 15.05 -8.98
CA GLN A 151 -12.52 13.88 -9.50
C GLN A 151 -11.60 12.68 -9.52
N LYS A 152 -12.15 11.50 -9.22
CA LYS A 152 -11.41 10.24 -9.27
C LYS A 152 -11.04 9.89 -10.72
N ASP A 153 -9.75 9.68 -10.96
CA ASP A 153 -9.12 9.18 -12.18
C ASP A 153 -8.52 7.78 -11.90
N VAL A 154 -8.83 6.81 -12.75
CA VAL A 154 -8.40 5.41 -12.59
C VAL A 154 -6.88 5.24 -12.68
N ARG A 155 -6.17 6.21 -13.25
CA ARG A 155 -4.70 6.19 -13.40
C ARG A 155 -3.96 6.77 -12.19
N PHE A 156 -4.70 7.28 -11.21
CA PHE A 156 -4.16 7.96 -10.03
C PHE A 156 -4.55 7.23 -8.75
N GLU A 157 -3.69 7.33 -7.74
CA GLU A 157 -3.83 6.68 -6.44
C GLU A 157 -3.49 7.64 -5.30
N LEU A 158 -4.12 7.41 -4.15
CA LEU A 158 -3.80 8.12 -2.93
C LEU A 158 -2.55 7.51 -2.28
N HIS A 159 -1.59 8.37 -1.97
CA HIS A 159 -0.32 8.04 -1.36
C HIS A 159 -0.17 8.78 -0.03
N HIS A 160 0.26 8.07 1.01
CA HIS A 160 0.60 8.69 2.29
C HIS A 160 1.98 9.33 2.19
N ILE A 161 2.08 10.62 2.49
CA ILE A 161 3.34 11.35 2.43
C ILE A 161 4.28 10.87 3.55
N VAL A 162 3.83 10.98 4.81
CA VAL A 162 4.49 10.31 5.94
C VAL A 162 3.90 8.92 6.06
N PRO A 163 4.70 7.85 5.96
CA PRO A 163 4.19 6.49 5.98
C PRO A 163 3.97 5.97 7.41
N PHE A 164 3.08 4.99 7.58
CA PHE A 164 2.68 4.48 8.90
C PHE A 164 3.82 3.94 9.76
N TYR A 165 4.93 3.49 9.18
CA TYR A 165 6.08 3.01 9.96
C TYR A 165 6.83 4.13 10.71
N TYR A 166 6.50 5.40 10.48
CA TYR A 166 6.94 6.52 11.33
C TYR A 166 6.13 6.64 12.63
N ALA A 167 4.99 5.95 12.75
CA ALA A 167 4.19 5.95 13.97
C ALA A 167 4.95 5.27 15.12
N LYS A 168 5.19 6.01 16.20
CA LYS A 168 5.82 5.50 17.43
C LYS A 168 4.79 4.98 18.44
N ASP A 169 3.56 5.41 18.30
CA ASP A 169 2.43 5.09 19.15
C ASP A 169 1.12 5.20 18.36
N ILE A 170 0.01 4.90 19.03
CA ILE A 170 -1.32 4.85 18.43
C ILE A 170 -1.79 6.24 18.00
N ASP A 171 -1.40 7.30 18.70
CA ASP A 171 -1.83 8.66 18.37
C ASP A 171 -1.07 9.20 17.16
N ALA A 172 0.23 8.91 17.06
CA ALA A 172 1.02 9.14 15.85
C ALA A 172 0.43 8.37 14.66
N LEU A 173 -0.01 7.14 14.87
CA LEU A 173 -0.65 6.34 13.83
C LEU A 173 -1.97 6.97 13.34
N LYS A 174 -2.84 7.41 14.26
CA LYS A 174 -4.09 8.12 13.92
C LYS A 174 -3.82 9.46 13.21
N ALA A 175 -2.74 10.15 13.58
CA ALA A 175 -2.34 11.38 12.93
C ALA A 175 -1.82 11.13 11.50
N ILE A 176 -1.09 10.04 11.28
CA ILE A 176 -0.66 9.64 9.94
C ILE A 176 -1.87 9.22 9.08
N ASP A 177 -2.88 8.56 9.68
CA ASP A 177 -4.15 8.14 9.04
C ASP A 177 -5.13 9.32 8.82
N ASN A 178 -4.70 10.30 8.04
CA ASN A 178 -5.44 11.55 7.82
C ASN A 178 -5.36 12.01 6.36
N TRP A 179 -6.45 12.57 5.84
CA TRP A 179 -6.51 13.05 4.45
C TRP A 179 -5.46 14.13 4.15
N GLN A 180 -5.07 14.92 5.15
CA GLN A 180 -4.05 15.97 4.99
C GLN A 180 -2.63 15.40 4.80
N ASN A 181 -2.43 14.13 5.13
CA ASN A 181 -1.19 13.40 4.88
C ASN A 181 -1.27 12.56 3.59
N LEU A 182 -2.31 12.76 2.77
CA LEU A 182 -2.44 12.10 1.48
C LEU A 182 -2.10 13.06 0.33
N ILE A 183 -1.57 12.50 -0.76
CA ILE A 183 -1.50 13.13 -2.07
C ILE A 183 -2.09 12.20 -3.13
N TYR A 184 -2.69 12.77 -4.16
CA TYR A 184 -3.30 11.99 -5.25
C TYR A 184 -2.41 12.05 -6.49
N ILE A 185 -1.68 10.97 -6.72
CA ILE A 185 -0.58 10.90 -7.68
C ILE A 185 -0.82 9.85 -8.75
N ASP A 186 -0.22 9.99 -9.92
CA ASP A 186 -0.33 8.97 -10.97
C ASP A 186 0.36 7.65 -10.55
N ALA A 187 -0.10 6.54 -11.11
CA ALA A 187 0.36 5.20 -10.74
C ALA A 187 1.87 4.97 -11.01
N ASN A 188 2.47 5.65 -11.99
CA ASN A 188 3.92 5.54 -12.22
C ASN A 188 4.70 6.24 -11.11
N SER A 189 4.29 7.46 -10.74
CA SER A 189 4.88 8.16 -9.60
C SER A 189 4.70 7.36 -8.31
N HIS A 190 3.50 6.79 -8.06
CA HIS A 190 3.29 5.92 -6.90
C HIS A 190 4.23 4.71 -6.90
N LYS A 191 4.43 4.07 -8.05
CA LYS A 191 5.36 2.94 -8.20
C LYS A 191 6.80 3.33 -7.85
N ILE A 192 7.24 4.54 -8.21
CA ILE A 192 8.57 5.05 -7.82
C ILE A 192 8.66 5.11 -6.28
N PHE A 193 7.68 5.70 -5.60
CA PHE A 193 7.64 5.73 -4.13
C PHE A 193 7.52 4.33 -3.50
N SER A 194 6.89 3.36 -4.15
CA SER A 194 6.78 1.99 -3.61
C SER A 194 8.00 1.10 -3.88
N LEU A 195 8.85 1.40 -4.87
CA LEU A 195 9.93 0.51 -5.31
C LEU A 195 11.35 1.10 -5.15
N ASP A 196 11.52 2.41 -5.28
CA ASP A 196 12.85 3.04 -5.22
C ASP A 196 13.28 3.33 -3.78
N LYS A 197 14.50 2.93 -3.42
CA LYS A 197 15.03 3.03 -2.04
C LYS A 197 15.28 4.46 -1.57
N SER A 198 15.62 5.38 -2.48
CA SER A 198 15.82 6.79 -2.15
C SER A 198 14.48 7.54 -2.15
N ALA A 199 13.66 7.29 -3.18
CA ALA A 199 12.35 7.91 -3.33
C ALA A 199 11.41 7.64 -2.15
N LYS A 200 11.46 6.43 -1.57
CA LYS A 200 10.71 6.06 -0.36
C LYS A 200 10.94 6.98 0.83
N LYS A 201 12.10 7.64 0.88
CA LYS A 201 12.47 8.54 1.97
C LYS A 201 11.98 9.96 1.72
N ALA A 202 11.41 10.25 0.55
CA ALA A 202 10.87 11.55 0.20
C ALA A 202 9.53 11.79 0.93
N ILE A 203 9.62 12.14 2.22
CA ILE A 203 8.49 12.21 3.16
C ILE A 203 8.12 13.64 3.56
N ARG A 204 8.93 14.64 3.19
CA ARG A 204 8.62 16.05 3.45
C ARG A 204 7.98 16.66 2.21
N LEU A 205 6.78 17.18 2.36
CA LEU A 205 6.04 17.89 1.31
C LEU A 205 6.36 19.38 1.32
N ASN A 206 6.65 19.90 0.13
CA ASN A 206 6.68 21.32 -0.17
C ASN A 206 6.08 21.57 -1.56
N PHE A 207 5.97 22.83 -1.98
CA PHE A 207 5.50 23.21 -3.30
C PHE A 207 6.45 24.21 -3.97
N ARG A 208 6.63 24.05 -5.29
CA ARG A 208 7.24 25.06 -6.17
C ARG A 208 6.13 25.52 -7.12
N ASP A 209 5.60 26.70 -6.85
CA ASP A 209 4.36 27.19 -7.48
C ASP A 209 3.21 26.18 -7.30
N LEU A 210 2.84 25.45 -8.35
CA LEU A 210 1.80 24.42 -8.31
C LEU A 210 2.35 22.99 -8.24
N ASP A 211 3.64 22.79 -8.48
CA ASP A 211 4.23 21.46 -8.48
C ASP A 211 4.55 21.04 -7.05
N ALA A 212 4.24 19.78 -6.72
CA ALA A 212 4.57 19.22 -5.42
C ALA A 212 6.01 18.72 -5.43
N VAL A 213 6.74 19.03 -4.37
CA VAL A 213 8.11 18.55 -4.13
C VAL A 213 8.09 17.68 -2.89
N LEU A 214 8.53 16.44 -3.04
CA LEU A 214 8.79 15.53 -1.94
C LEU A 214 10.29 15.38 -1.75
N ASP A 215 10.81 15.58 -0.55
CA ASP A 215 12.24 15.46 -0.27
C ASP A 215 12.55 14.60 0.96
N ASN A 216 13.78 14.08 1.00
CA ASN A 216 14.25 13.15 2.03
C ASN A 216 15.06 13.80 3.16
N LEU A 217 14.96 15.12 3.33
CA LEU A 217 15.68 15.94 4.32
C LEU A 217 17.21 15.98 4.17
N ILE A 218 17.79 15.25 3.22
CA ILE A 218 19.24 15.20 2.97
C ILE A 218 19.62 15.70 1.57
N GLY A 219 18.65 16.25 0.83
CA GLY A 219 18.88 16.98 -0.43
C GLY A 219 18.38 16.29 -1.69
N ASP A 220 17.86 15.06 -1.62
CA ASP A 220 17.20 14.44 -2.77
C ASP A 220 15.74 14.85 -2.82
N GLU A 221 15.27 15.18 -4.02
CA GLU A 221 13.92 15.68 -4.27
C GLU A 221 13.24 14.91 -5.41
N ILE A 222 11.93 14.76 -5.28
CA ILE A 222 11.03 14.25 -6.31
C ILE A 222 10.02 15.34 -6.62
N LEU A 223 10.01 15.75 -7.88
CA LEU A 223 9.07 16.71 -8.42
C LEU A 223 7.87 15.98 -9.04
N LEU A 224 6.67 16.36 -8.62
CA LEU A 224 5.41 15.89 -9.19
C LEU A 224 4.69 17.07 -9.84
N LYS A 225 4.60 17.04 -11.17
CA LYS A 225 3.98 18.12 -11.94
C LYS A 225 2.49 18.20 -11.72
N TYR A 226 1.99 19.40 -11.52
CA TYR A 226 0.56 19.65 -11.31
C TYR A 226 -0.27 19.17 -12.51
N THR A 227 -1.38 18.50 -12.23
CA THR A 227 -2.31 17.84 -13.18
C THR A 227 -1.75 16.65 -13.97
N ASP A 228 -0.44 16.60 -14.22
CA ASP A 228 0.24 15.50 -14.89
C ASP A 228 0.51 14.32 -13.94
N ASN A 229 1.21 14.59 -12.83
CA ASN A 229 1.63 13.57 -11.86
C ASN A 229 0.89 13.67 -10.54
N ILE A 230 0.37 14.85 -10.19
CA ILE A 230 -0.36 15.07 -8.94
C ILE A 230 -1.59 15.95 -9.16
N LYS A 231 -2.69 15.64 -8.48
CA LYS A 231 -3.92 16.42 -8.50
C LYS A 231 -4.35 16.77 -7.08
N TYR A 232 -4.64 18.03 -6.81
CA TYR A 232 -5.09 18.51 -5.51
C TYR A 232 -5.70 19.93 -5.65
N LYS A 233 -6.46 20.36 -4.64
CA LYS A 233 -6.94 21.75 -4.49
C LYS A 233 -5.82 22.70 -4.09
N VAL A 234 -5.51 23.67 -4.94
CA VAL A 234 -4.37 24.60 -4.77
C VAL A 234 -4.44 25.37 -3.45
N GLU A 235 -5.63 25.76 -3.01
CA GLU A 235 -5.81 26.52 -1.77
C GLU A 235 -5.41 25.74 -0.51
N LEU A 236 -5.21 24.42 -0.61
CA LEU A 236 -4.83 23.57 0.51
C LEU A 236 -3.31 23.43 0.70
N GLN A 237 -2.46 23.95 -0.20
CA GLN A 237 -1.00 23.75 -0.14
C GLN A 237 -0.40 24.02 1.25
N GLN A 238 -0.64 25.20 1.81
CA GLN A 238 -0.09 25.60 3.11
C GLN A 238 -0.60 24.72 4.25
N ARG A 239 -1.85 24.25 4.14
CA ARG A 239 -2.44 23.35 5.12
C ARG A 239 -1.79 21.96 5.07
N LEU A 240 -1.53 21.45 3.87
CA LEU A 240 -0.84 20.17 3.66
C LEU A 240 0.62 20.24 4.15
N ILE A 241 1.35 21.30 3.79
CA ILE A 241 2.74 21.53 4.26
C ILE A 241 2.77 21.51 5.79
N ARG A 242 1.96 22.36 6.43
CA ARG A 242 1.95 22.48 7.89
C ARG A 242 1.62 21.16 8.58
N TYR A 243 0.65 20.42 8.04
CA TYR A 243 0.29 19.12 8.60
C TYR A 243 1.42 18.10 8.47
N ASN A 244 2.00 17.97 7.27
CA ASN A 244 3.12 17.06 7.02
C ASN A 244 4.35 17.40 7.88
N GLN A 245 4.71 18.67 7.98
CA GLN A 245 5.83 19.13 8.82
C GLN A 245 5.60 18.84 10.30
N ASN A 246 4.38 19.06 10.81
CA ASN A 246 4.00 18.71 12.17
C ASN A 246 4.14 17.20 12.44
N LEU A 247 3.74 16.34 11.49
CA LEU A 247 3.92 14.88 11.62
C LEU A 247 5.40 14.49 11.73
N LEU A 248 6.29 15.23 11.07
CA LEU A 248 7.73 15.01 11.11
C LEU A 248 8.43 15.66 12.30
N GLY A 249 7.70 16.43 13.13
CA GLY A 249 8.30 17.22 14.22
C GLY A 249 9.18 18.37 13.72
N ILE A 250 9.02 18.77 12.46
CA ILE A 250 9.68 19.92 11.86
C ILE A 250 8.75 21.10 12.12
N ASN A 251 9.00 21.87 13.18
CA ASN A 251 8.17 23.04 13.46
C ASN A 251 8.29 24.07 12.30
N ALA A 252 7.16 24.59 11.84
CA ALA A 252 7.08 25.80 11.04
C ALA A 252 7.12 27.04 11.95
#